data_AF-A0A919PWY1-F1
#
_entry.id   AF-A0A919PWY1-F1
#
_cell.length_a   1.000
_cell.length_b   1.000
_cell.length_c   1.000
_cell.angle_alpha   90.00
_cell.angle_beta   90.00
_cell.angle_gamma   90.00
#
_symmetry.space_group_name_H-M   'P 1'
#
loop_
_entity.id
_entity.type
_entity.pdbx_description
1 polymer ?
#
loop_
_entity_poly.entity_id
_entity_poly.type
_entity_poly.pdbx_seq_one_letter_code
_entity_poly.pdbx_strand_id
1 'polypeptide(L)'
;MRPNQISIWFKPDFLGYRGKLQDCYGQSLATFKWSRRVASAYYNINYGAVQFLEGSYPLFQVGVSNRSLSNAGGNSYRATHVYRYC
;
A
#
# COMPACT_ATOMS: atom_id res chain seq x y z
N MET A 1 7.09 19.67 -2.13
CA MET A 1 7.44 18.28 -2.55
C MET A 1 6.75 17.29 -1.61
N ARG A 2 6.11 16.24 -2.13
CA ARG A 2 5.55 15.19 -1.26
C ARG A 2 6.72 14.37 -0.67
N PRO A 3 6.67 13.97 0.62
CA PRO A 3 7.75 13.17 1.22
C PRO A 3 7.95 11.86 0.48
N ASN A 4 9.21 11.40 0.41
CA ASN A 4 9.62 10.15 -0.25
C ASN A 4 9.08 8.93 0.51
N GLN A 5 7.84 8.51 0.21
CA GLN A 5 7.11 7.52 0.99
C GLN A 5 5.98 6.86 0.18
N ILE A 6 5.45 5.77 0.69
CA ILE A 6 4.19 5.18 0.24
C ILE A 6 3.06 5.74 1.10
N SER A 7 1.97 6.17 0.49
CA SER A 7 0.74 6.59 1.19
C SER A 7 -0.37 5.59 0.92
N ILE A 8 -1.15 5.28 1.96
CA ILE A 8 -2.22 4.29 1.93
C ILE A 8 -3.49 4.94 2.46
N TRP A 9 -4.64 4.64 1.85
CA TRP A 9 -5.94 5.11 2.31
C TRP A 9 -6.93 3.96 2.52
N PHE A 10 -7.85 4.17 3.45
CA PHE A 10 -8.90 3.19 3.78
C PHE A 10 -10.18 3.34 2.99
N LYS A 11 -10.23 4.30 2.06
CA LYS A 11 -11.30 4.42 1.10
C LYS A 11 -10.70 4.56 -0.30
N PRO A 12 -11.47 4.22 -1.34
CA PRO A 12 -11.12 4.55 -2.71
C PRO A 12 -10.83 6.05 -2.89
N ASP A 13 -10.20 6.37 -4.01
CA ASP A 13 -9.93 7.74 -4.47
C ASP A 13 -9.11 8.58 -3.49
N PHE A 14 -8.29 7.91 -2.68
CA PHE A 14 -7.36 8.52 -1.73
C PHE A 14 -8.08 9.29 -0.60
N LEU A 15 -9.25 8.79 -0.18
CA LEU A 15 -10.08 9.39 0.86
C LEU A 15 -9.93 8.72 2.22
N GLY A 16 -10.28 9.47 3.27
CA GLY A 16 -10.31 8.97 4.65
C GLY A 16 -8.95 8.89 5.32
N TYR A 17 -8.80 7.93 6.26
CA TYR A 17 -7.58 7.77 7.04
C TYR A 17 -6.39 7.43 6.15
N ARG A 18 -5.25 8.08 6.44
CA ARG A 18 -4.01 7.95 5.68
C ARG A 18 -2.91 7.28 6.51
N GLY A 19 -2.47 6.11 6.08
CA GLY A 19 -1.23 5.48 6.52
C GLY A 19 -0.03 5.89 5.66
N LYS A 20 1.18 5.74 6.22
CA LYS A 20 2.45 5.99 5.52
C LYS A 20 3.41 4.83 5.76
N LEU A 21 4.11 4.40 4.73
CA LEU A 21 5.17 3.39 4.83
C LEU A 21 6.43 3.88 4.13
N GLN A 22 7.59 3.48 4.66
CA GLN A 22 8.88 3.81 4.07
C GLN A 22 9.85 2.61 4.08
N ASP A 23 9.76 1.75 5.10
CA ASP A 23 10.74 0.68 5.28
C ASP A 23 10.69 -0.37 4.17
N CYS A 24 11.86 -0.96 3.90
CA CYS A 24 12.03 -2.06 2.96
C CYS A 24 11.47 -3.37 3.54
N TYR A 25 11.26 -4.34 2.65
CA TYR A 25 10.87 -5.72 3.00
C TYR A 25 9.46 -5.85 3.58
N GLY A 26 9.21 -7.02 4.18
CA GLY A 26 7.91 -7.43 4.68
C GLY A 26 7.52 -6.72 5.97
N GLN A 27 6.32 -6.15 6.00
CA GLN A 27 5.71 -5.57 7.19
C GLN A 27 4.27 -6.05 7.36
N SER A 28 3.88 -6.32 8.60
CA SER A 28 2.49 -6.61 8.93
C SER A 28 1.69 -5.30 9.03
N LEU A 29 0.58 -5.22 8.31
CA LEU A 29 -0.34 -4.09 8.44
C LEU A 29 -1.08 -4.11 9.80
N ALA A 30 -1.05 -5.24 10.52
CA ALA A 30 -1.63 -5.34 11.85
C ALA A 30 -0.86 -4.51 12.88
N THR A 31 0.47 -4.39 12.74
CA THR A 31 1.32 -3.53 13.59
C THR A 31 0.82 -2.09 13.64
N PHE A 32 0.23 -1.62 12.54
CA PHE A 32 -0.29 -0.26 12.40
C PHE A 32 -1.82 -0.18 12.55
N LYS A 33 -2.52 -1.30 12.80
CA LYS A 33 -4.00 -1.41 12.81
C LYS A 33 -4.64 -1.10 11.44
N TRP A 34 -3.93 -1.41 10.36
CA TRP A 34 -4.33 -1.18 8.95
C TRP A 34 -4.69 -2.46 8.21
N SER A 35 -4.47 -3.62 8.83
CA SER A 35 -4.83 -4.93 8.27
C SER A 35 -6.30 -4.95 7.85
N ARG A 36 -6.57 -5.39 6.62
CA ARG A 36 -7.90 -5.45 6.01
C ARG A 36 -8.61 -4.09 5.90
N ARG A 37 -7.86 -3.00 5.78
CA ARG A 37 -8.43 -1.64 5.64
C ARG A 37 -8.04 -0.92 4.37
N VAL A 38 -7.01 -1.38 3.66
CA VAL A 38 -6.47 -0.69 2.48
C VAL A 38 -7.43 -0.75 1.29
N ALA A 39 -7.71 0.40 0.69
CA ALA A 39 -8.56 0.53 -0.49
C ALA A 39 -7.89 1.30 -1.64
N SER A 40 -6.95 2.20 -1.33
CA SER A 40 -6.15 2.89 -2.35
C SER A 40 -4.73 3.18 -1.85
N ALA A 41 -3.79 3.37 -2.77
CA ALA A 41 -2.38 3.57 -2.46
C ALA A 41 -1.66 4.46 -3.48
N TYR A 42 -0.63 5.16 -3.03
CA TYR A 42 0.22 6.02 -3.86
C TYR A 42 1.69 5.83 -3.51
N TYR A 43 2.51 5.60 -4.52
CA TYR A 43 3.95 5.39 -4.46
C TYR A 43 4.71 6.66 -4.83
N ASN A 44 5.22 7.34 -3.81
CA ASN A 44 6.02 8.55 -3.98
C ASN A 44 7.50 8.30 -3.69
N ILE A 45 8.02 7.13 -4.12
CA ILE A 45 9.45 6.80 -4.04
C ILE A 45 10.04 6.69 -5.44
N ASN A 46 11.35 6.94 -5.57
CA ASN A 46 12.04 7.04 -6.87
C ASN A 46 12.40 5.69 -7.48
N TYR A 47 12.48 4.63 -6.68
CA TYR A 47 12.84 3.28 -7.14
C TYR A 47 12.00 2.23 -6.40
N GLY A 48 11.80 1.09 -7.05
CA GLY A 48 11.13 -0.07 -6.45
C GLY A 48 9.61 -0.06 -6.52
N ALA A 49 9.01 -0.96 -5.74
CA ALA A 49 7.56 -1.15 -5.68
C ALA A 49 7.16 -1.63 -4.29
N VAL A 50 5.86 -1.57 -3.98
CA VAL A 50 5.28 -2.19 -2.80
C VAL A 50 4.11 -3.07 -3.22
N GLN A 51 4.17 -4.32 -2.80
CA GLN A 51 3.12 -5.31 -3.04
C GLN A 51 2.29 -5.48 -1.78
N PHE A 52 0.98 -5.47 -1.95
CA PHE A 52 0.00 -5.70 -0.89
C PHE A 52 -0.46 -7.15 -0.95
N LEU A 53 -0.45 -7.81 0.19
CA LEU A 53 -0.53 -9.27 0.30
C LEU A 53 -1.61 -9.69 1.29
N GLU A 54 -2.31 -10.77 1.02
CA GLU A 54 -3.13 -11.53 1.97
C GLU A 54 -2.32 -12.76 2.40
N GLY A 55 -1.65 -12.68 3.56
CA GLY A 55 -0.61 -13.65 3.90
C GLY A 55 0.56 -13.53 2.92
N SER A 56 0.81 -14.58 2.14
CA SER A 56 1.81 -14.59 1.06
C SER A 56 1.21 -14.37 -0.34
N TYR A 57 -0.12 -14.26 -0.45
CA TYR A 57 -0.79 -14.13 -1.74
C TYR A 57 -0.83 -12.67 -2.22
N PRO A 58 -0.36 -12.36 -3.44
CA PRO A 58 -0.36 -11.00 -3.97
C PRO A 58 -1.73 -10.53 -4.41
N LEU A 59 -2.14 -9.34 -3.94
CA LEU A 59 -3.43 -8.74 -4.25
C LEU A 59 -3.31 -7.61 -5.29
N PHE A 60 -2.42 -6.66 -5.03
CA PHE A 60 -2.14 -5.52 -5.90
C PHE A 60 -0.78 -4.91 -5.56
N GLN A 61 -0.28 -4.07 -6.45
CA GLN A 61 1.03 -3.43 -6.32
C GLN A 61 0.97 -1.98 -6.77
N VAL A 62 1.73 -1.11 -6.12
CA VAL A 62 2.07 0.23 -6.63
C VAL A 62 3.59 0.41 -6.62
N GLY A 63 4.13 1.13 -7.59
CA GLY A 63 5.56 1.27 -7.77
C GLY A 63 5.90 2.40 -8.73
N VAL A 64 7.18 2.51 -9.12
CA VAL A 64 7.61 3.60 -10.02
C VAL A 64 6.90 3.60 -11.36
N SER A 65 6.58 2.42 -11.90
CA SER A 65 5.86 2.23 -13.18
C SER A 65 4.35 2.41 -13.06
N ASN A 66 3.79 2.25 -11.85
CA ASN A 66 2.36 2.38 -11.56
C ASN A 66 2.16 3.06 -10.20
N ARG A 67 2.41 4.38 -10.17
CA ARG A 67 2.52 5.13 -8.93
C ARG A 67 1.24 5.23 -8.12
N SER A 68 0.09 4.95 -8.70
CA SER A 68 -1.19 5.09 -8.02
C SER A 68 -2.11 3.92 -8.29
N LEU A 69 -2.85 3.55 -7.25
CA LEU A 69 -4.03 2.70 -7.34
C LEU A 69 -5.14 3.43 -6.60
N SER A 70 -6.08 4.01 -7.34
CA SER A 70 -7.21 4.76 -6.77
C SER A 70 -8.25 3.83 -6.14
N ASN A 71 -8.40 2.61 -6.63
CA ASN A 71 -9.33 1.63 -6.08
C ASN A 71 -8.78 0.21 -6.27
N ALA A 72 -8.62 -0.52 -5.17
CA ALA A 72 -8.20 -1.93 -5.18
C ALA A 72 -9.33 -2.89 -5.58
N GLY A 73 -10.55 -2.40 -5.83
CA GLY A 73 -11.69 -3.18 -6.29
C GLY A 73 -12.02 -4.32 -5.32
N GLY A 74 -12.23 -5.53 -5.84
CA GLY A 74 -12.46 -6.74 -5.06
C GLY A 74 -11.29 -7.15 -4.14
N ASN A 75 -10.11 -6.53 -4.30
CA ASN A 75 -8.97 -6.73 -3.42
C ASN A 75 -8.87 -5.70 -2.28
N SER A 76 -9.78 -4.71 -2.26
CA SER A 76 -9.90 -3.78 -1.13
C SER A 76 -10.16 -4.56 0.16
N TYR A 77 -9.61 -4.06 1.27
CA TYR A 77 -9.85 -4.61 2.61
C TYR A 77 -9.37 -6.06 2.82
N ARG A 78 -8.53 -6.59 1.93
CA ARG A 78 -7.97 -7.95 2.07
C ARG A 78 -6.52 -7.96 2.53
N ALA A 79 -5.76 -6.92 2.19
CA ALA A 79 -4.34 -6.85 2.49
C ALA A 79 -4.07 -6.92 4.00
N THR A 80 -3.25 -7.88 4.41
CA THR A 80 -2.77 -8.08 5.79
C THR A 80 -1.29 -7.76 5.94
N HIS A 81 -0.54 -7.84 4.84
CA HIS A 81 0.90 -7.59 4.78
C HIS A 81 1.23 -6.71 3.58
N VAL A 82 2.41 -6.11 3.66
CA VAL A 82 3.06 -5.43 2.55
C VAL A 82 4.47 -5.92 2.42
N TYR A 83 4.98 -5.99 1.19
CA TYR A 83 6.39 -6.21 0.93
C TYR A 83 6.89 -5.10 0.01
N ARG A 84 7.84 -4.29 0.50
CA ARG A 84 8.46 -3.24 -0.30
C ARG A 84 9.75 -3.77 -0.93
N TYR A 85 9.77 -3.81 -2.25
CA TYR A 85 10.96 -4.03 -3.05
C TYR A 85 11.77 -2.73 -3.08
N CYS A 86 12.89 -2.78 -2.36
CA CYS A 86 14.01 -1.88 -2.50
C CYS A 86 15.06 -2.60 -3.37
#